data_AF-A0A1B0ZKB8-F1
#
_entry.id   AF-A0A1B0ZKB8-F1
#
_cell.length_a   1.000
_cell.length_b   1.000
_cell.length_c   1.000
_cell.angle_alpha   90.00
_cell.angle_beta   90.00
_cell.angle_gamma   90.00
#
_symmetry.space_group_name_H-M   'P 1'
#
loop_
_entity.id
_entity.type
_entity.pdbx_description
1 polymer ?
#
loop_
_entity_poly.entity_id
_entity_poly.type
_entity_poly.pdbx_seq_one_letter_code
_entity_poly.pdbx_strand_id
1 'polypeptide(L)'
;MPFLAVIALALCLVFALWYAISPQHLWRTFYSWRYRDREANEPSETTYFLQRVGGIVGSILAVIGIIVIIALALDGQAKEYERRKQLEGQQLQVQTVVHFPEA
;
A
#
# COMPACT_ATOMS: atom_id res chain seq x y z
N MET A 1 8.20 -1.32 8.28
CA MET A 1 7.71 -2.05 7.09
C MET A 1 6.42 -1.52 6.43
N PRO A 2 5.46 -0.82 7.11
CA PRO A 2 4.21 -0.43 6.44
C PRO A 2 4.42 0.62 5.33
N PHE A 3 5.40 1.50 5.50
CA PHE A 3 5.75 2.51 4.50
C PHE A 3 6.12 1.92 3.13
N LEU A 4 6.99 0.90 3.10
CA LEU A 4 7.38 0.23 1.85
C LEU A 4 6.19 -0.49 1.20
N ALA A 5 5.30 -1.07 2.01
CA ALA A 5 4.09 -1.72 1.49
C ALA A 5 3.13 -0.71 0.86
N VAL A 6 2.96 0.47 1.46
CA VAL A 6 2.15 1.56 0.88
C VAL A 6 2.77 2.06 -0.43
N ILE A 7 4.09 2.24 -0.49
CA ILE A 7 4.77 2.61 -1.75
C ILE A 7 4.54 1.56 -2.84
N ALA A 8 4.70 0.28 -2.51
CA ALA A 8 4.49 -0.80 -3.47
C ALA A 8 3.05 -0.80 -4.00
N LEU A 9 2.05 -0.66 -3.12
CA LEU A 9 0.65 -0.57 -3.54
C LEU A 9 0.34 0.70 -4.33
N ALA A 10 0.97 1.83 -4.01
CA ALA A 10 0.82 3.06 -4.78
C ALA A 10 1.36 2.88 -6.20
N LEU A 11 2.50 2.21 -6.39
CA LEU A 11 3.02 1.85 -7.70
C LEU A 11 2.06 0.91 -8.45
N CYS A 12 1.54 -0.13 -7.78
CA CYS A 12 0.53 -1.00 -8.37
C CYS A 12 -0.73 -0.23 -8.80
N LEU A 13 -1.18 0.74 -8.00
CA LEU A 13 -2.31 1.59 -8.32
C LEU A 13 -2.05 2.43 -9.58
N VAL A 14 -0.87 3.00 -9.74
CA VAL A 14 -0.50 3.75 -10.95
C VAL A 14 -0.61 2.87 -12.20
N PHE A 15 -0.06 1.65 -12.17
CA PHE A 15 -0.15 0.74 -13.31
C PHE A 15 -1.58 0.23 -13.55
N ALA A 16 -2.34 -0.05 -12.49
CA ALA A 16 -3.72 -0.49 -12.60
C ALA A 16 -4.62 0.60 -13.22
N LEU A 17 -4.43 1.87 -12.82
CA LEU A 17 -5.13 3.01 -13.41
C LEU A 17 -4.73 3.21 -14.87
N TRP A 18 -3.45 3.02 -15.22
CA TRP A 18 -3.02 3.07 -16.61
C TRP A 18 -3.72 1.99 -17.45
N TYR A 19 -3.77 0.75 -16.96
CA TYR A 19 -4.54 -0.32 -17.62
C TYR A 19 -6.03 0.02 -17.77
N ALA A 20 -6.64 0.68 -16.78
CA ALA A 20 -8.05 1.11 -16.85
C ALA A 20 -8.27 2.20 -17.92
N ILE A 21 -7.37 3.19 -17.99
CA ILE A 21 -7.52 4.37 -18.85
C ILE A 21 -7.10 4.10 -20.29
N SER A 22 -5.93 3.49 -20.49
CA SER A 22 -5.37 3.26 -21.81
C SER A 22 -4.43 2.04 -21.83
N PRO A 23 -5.00 0.83 -21.92
CA PRO A 23 -4.19 -0.39 -22.00
C PRO A 23 -3.40 -0.48 -23.31
N GLN A 24 -3.90 0.13 -24.39
CA GLN A 24 -3.22 0.24 -25.69
C GLN A 24 -1.91 1.01 -25.58
N HIS A 25 -1.92 2.12 -24.85
CA HIS A 25 -0.71 2.92 -24.65
C HIS A 25 0.33 2.13 -23.86
N LEU A 26 -0.11 1.37 -22.84
CA LEU A 26 0.75 0.50 -22.05
C LEU A 26 1.36 -0.61 -22.90
N TRP A 27 0.57 -1.26 -23.75
CA TRP A 27 1.06 -2.26 -24.70
C TRP A 27 2.08 -1.67 -25.68
N ARG A 28 1.82 -0.49 -26.25
CA ARG A 28 2.75 0.19 -27.16
C ARG A 28 4.07 0.54 -26.49
N THR A 29 4.02 1.03 -25.26
CA THR A 29 5.22 1.42 -24.51
C THR A 29 6.07 0.22 -24.10
N PHE A 30 5.46 -0.86 -23.59
CA PHE A 30 6.20 -1.94 -22.93
C PHE A 30 6.30 -3.24 -23.70
N TYR A 31 5.42 -3.52 -24.65
CA TYR A 31 5.31 -4.82 -25.30
C TYR A 31 5.52 -4.77 -26.82
N SER A 32 5.23 -3.64 -27.47
CA SER A 32 5.27 -3.56 -28.94
C SER A 32 6.65 -3.81 -29.55
N TRP A 33 7.73 -3.46 -28.84
CA TRP A 33 9.11 -3.65 -29.30
C TRP A 33 9.49 -5.13 -29.49
N ARG A 34 8.75 -6.06 -28.84
CA ARG A 34 8.98 -7.50 -28.96
C ARG A 34 8.58 -8.05 -30.33
N TYR A 35 7.72 -7.34 -31.06
CA TYR A 35 7.11 -7.83 -32.29
C TYR A 35 7.71 -7.14 -33.52
N ARG A 36 8.01 -7.92 -34.56
CA ARG A 36 8.53 -7.42 -35.84
C ARG A 36 7.47 -6.62 -36.61
N ASP A 37 6.24 -7.12 -36.59
CA ASP A 37 5.05 -6.41 -37.06
C ASP A 37 4.18 -6.09 -35.84
N ARG A 38 4.01 -4.81 -35.53
CA ARG A 38 3.29 -4.37 -34.34
C ARG A 38 1.79 -4.43 -34.57
N GLU A 39 1.32 -4.01 -35.73
CA GLU A 39 -0.12 -3.90 -36.02
C GLU A 39 -0.75 -5.30 -36.08
N ALA A 40 -0.05 -6.26 -36.69
CA ALA A 40 -0.53 -7.65 -36.75
C ALA A 40 -0.56 -8.37 -35.39
N ASN A 41 0.21 -7.90 -34.41
CA ASN A 41 0.33 -8.52 -33.08
C ASN A 41 -0.29 -7.68 -31.96
N GLU A 42 -0.99 -6.59 -32.29
CA GLU A 42 -1.70 -5.79 -31.30
C GLU A 42 -2.84 -6.62 -30.68
N PRO A 43 -3.03 -6.59 -29.35
CA PRO A 43 -4.14 -7.26 -28.71
C PRO A 43 -5.48 -6.84 -29.30
N SER A 44 -6.41 -7.80 -29.36
CA SER A 44 -7.77 -7.52 -29.80
C SER A 44 -8.49 -6.54 -28.86
N GLU A 45 -9.56 -5.90 -29.35
CA GLU A 45 -10.38 -5.00 -28.53
C GLU A 45 -10.96 -5.69 -27.29
N THR A 46 -11.39 -6.96 -27.40
CA THR A 46 -11.88 -7.74 -26.27
C THR A 46 -10.81 -7.93 -25.20
N THR A 47 -9.56 -8.17 -25.62
CA THR A 47 -8.43 -8.26 -24.69
C THR A 47 -8.20 -6.93 -23.98
N TYR A 48 -8.24 -5.81 -24.70
CA TYR A 48 -8.12 -4.49 -24.09
C TYR A 48 -9.28 -4.16 -23.15
N PHE A 49 -10.51 -4.56 -23.48
CA PHE A 49 -11.65 -4.41 -22.58
C PHE A 49 -11.42 -5.17 -21.27
N LEU A 50 -10.98 -6.42 -21.34
CA LEU A 50 -10.70 -7.23 -20.15
C LEU A 50 -9.55 -6.64 -19.32
N GLN A 51 -8.52 -6.09 -19.98
CA GLN A 51 -7.45 -5.37 -19.30
C GLN A 51 -7.94 -4.12 -18.58
N ARG A 52 -8.88 -3.35 -19.17
CA ARG A 52 -9.50 -2.20 -18.49
C ARG A 52 -10.27 -2.63 -17.25
N VAL A 53 -11.08 -3.68 -17.35
CA VAL A 53 -11.81 -4.25 -16.21
C VAL A 53 -10.83 -4.69 -15.12
N GLY A 54 -9.77 -5.41 -15.49
CA GLY A 54 -8.70 -5.80 -14.57
C GLY A 54 -8.02 -4.60 -13.91
N GLY A 55 -7.74 -3.54 -14.68
CA GLY A 55 -7.19 -2.29 -14.15
C GLY A 55 -8.11 -1.59 -13.16
N ILE A 56 -9.42 -1.54 -13.41
CA ILE A 56 -10.41 -0.97 -12.49
C ILE A 56 -10.46 -1.78 -11.19
N VAL A 57 -10.60 -3.11 -11.29
CA VAL A 57 -10.63 -3.99 -10.12
C VAL A 57 -9.32 -3.89 -9.33
N GLY A 58 -8.17 -3.94 -10.00
CA GLY A 58 -6.86 -3.79 -9.38
C GLY A 58 -6.69 -2.44 -8.68
N SER A 59 -7.21 -1.37 -9.25
CA SER A 59 -7.17 -0.03 -8.63
C SER A 59 -7.98 0.01 -7.34
N ILE A 60 -9.20 -0.56 -7.35
CA ILE A 60 -10.05 -0.64 -6.15
C ILE A 60 -9.34 -1.43 -5.04
N LEU A 61 -8.79 -2.60 -5.37
CA LEU A 61 -8.08 -3.44 -4.41
C LEU A 61 -6.83 -2.74 -3.85
N ALA A 62 -6.07 -2.02 -4.67
CA ALA A 62 -4.90 -1.29 -4.22
C ALA A 62 -5.27 -0.16 -3.24
N VAL A 63 -6.33 0.60 -3.53
CA VAL A 63 -6.83 1.65 -2.63
C VAL A 63 -7.29 1.05 -1.29
N ILE A 64 -8.07 -0.03 -1.31
CA ILE A 64 -8.51 -0.73 -0.10
C ILE A 64 -7.30 -1.21 0.70
N GLY A 65 -6.32 -1.83 0.03
CA GLY A 65 -5.11 -2.32 0.67
C GLY A 65 -4.31 -1.22 1.36
N ILE A 66 -4.16 -0.05 0.73
CA ILE A 66 -3.48 1.11 1.32
C ILE A 66 -4.21 1.57 2.58
N ILE A 67 -5.54 1.72 2.52
CA ILE A 67 -6.36 2.16 3.67
C ILE A 67 -6.19 1.19 4.83
N VAL A 68 -6.28 -0.12 4.58
CA VAL A 68 -6.14 -1.16 5.61
C VAL A 68 -4.75 -1.11 6.26
N ILE A 69 -3.67 -1.01 5.46
CA ILE A 69 -2.31 -0.96 6.00
C ILE A 69 -2.11 0.28 6.88
N ILE A 70 -2.61 1.44 6.45
CA ILE A 70 -2.52 2.68 7.23
C ILE A 70 -3.30 2.52 8.54
N ALA A 71 -4.54 2.01 8.49
CA ALA A 71 -5.36 1.81 9.68
C ALA A 71 -4.67 0.89 10.70
N LEU A 72 -4.11 -0.24 10.25
CA LEU A 72 -3.37 -1.16 11.11
C LEU A 72 -2.08 -0.54 11.67
N ALA A 73 -1.38 0.25 10.88
CA ALA A 73 -0.17 0.94 11.32
C ALA A 73 -0.49 1.97 12.41
N LEU A 74 -1.56 2.75 12.24
CA LEU A 74 -2.00 3.75 13.22
C LEU A 74 -2.45 3.09 14.53
N ASP A 75 -3.23 2.02 14.47
CA ASP A 75 -3.66 1.26 15.66
C ASP A 75 -2.47 0.68 16.43
N GLY A 76 -1.48 0.11 15.72
CA GLY A 76 -0.26 -0.41 16.33
C GLY A 76 0.54 0.66 17.08
N GLN A 77 0.68 1.85 16.49
CA GLN A 77 1.40 2.96 17.13
C GLN A 77 0.66 3.47 18.38
N ALA A 78 -0.67 3.57 18.34
CA ALA A 78 -1.47 4.01 19.48
C ALA A 78 -1.30 3.07 20.69
N LYS A 79 -1.36 1.75 20.46
CA LYS A 79 -1.14 0.75 21.51
C LYS A 79 0.25 0.81 22.12
N GLU A 80 1.27 1.06 21.30
CA GLU A 80 2.65 1.14 21.78
C GLU A 80 2.90 2.42 22.59
N TYR A 81 2.28 3.53 22.19
CA TYR A 81 2.30 4.78 22.94
C TYR A 81 1.67 4.64 24.34
N GLU A 82 0.48 4.02 24.42
CA GLU A 82 -0.17 3.74 25.71
C GLU A 82 0.69 2.85 26.60
N ARG A 83 1.31 1.81 26.03
CA ARG A 83 2.20 0.91 26.78
C ARG A 83 3.42 1.66 27.34
N ARG A 84 4.02 2.58 26.59
CA ARG A 84 5.16 3.39 27.05
C ARG A 84 4.77 4.28 28.23
N LYS A 85 3.61 4.93 28.17
CA LYS A 85 3.10 5.73 29.29
C LYS A 85 2.89 4.90 30.56
N GLN A 86 2.34 3.70 30.43
CA GLN A 86 2.14 2.81 31.58
C GLN A 86 3.48 2.40 32.21
N LEU A 87 4.49 2.08 31.39
CA LEU A 87 5.83 1.74 31.86
C LEU A 87 6.50 2.93 32.56
N GLU A 88 6.43 4.13 31.98
CA GLU A 88 6.98 5.35 32.58
C GLU A 88 6.27 5.68 33.91
N GLY A 89 4.94 5.59 33.97
CA GLY A 89 4.19 5.79 35.21
C GLY A 89 4.55 4.78 36.29
N GLN A 90 4.76 3.51 35.93
CA GLN A 90 5.19 2.46 36.85
C GLN A 90 6.62 2.70 37.36
N GLN A 91 7.54 3.12 36.49
CA GLN A 91 8.91 3.47 36.87
C GLN A 91 8.95 4.66 37.84
N LEU A 92 8.17 5.70 37.57
CA LEU A 92 8.03 6.85 38.46
C LEU A 92 7.48 6.43 39.84
N GLN A 93 6.46 5.57 39.87
CA GLN A 93 5.94 5.04 41.14
C GLN A 93 7.00 4.27 41.92
N VAL A 94 7.74 3.36 41.28
CA VAL A 94 8.82 2.61 41.93
C VAL A 94 9.91 3.55 42.45
N GLN A 95 10.31 4.57 41.68
CA GLN A 95 11.30 5.55 42.12
C GLN A 95 10.81 6.39 43.32
N THR A 96 9.55 6.80 43.32
CA THR A 96 8.98 7.54 44.46
C THR A 96 8.95 6.71 45.75
N VAL A 97 8.61 5.42 45.68
CA VAL A 97 8.61 4.52 46.85
C VAL A 97 10.02 4.29 47.38
N VAL A 98 11.03 4.18 46.51
CA VAL A 98 12.43 3.98 46.92
C VAL A 98 13.07 5.26 47.49
N HIS A 99 12.62 6.44 47.06
CA HIS A 99 13.23 7.71 47.45
C HIS A 99 12.61 8.38 48.69
N PHE A 100 11.43 7.94 49.14
CA PHE A 100 10.89 8.37 50.43
C PHE A 100 11.52 7.56 51.56
N PRO A 101 12.39 8.14 52.43
CA PRO A 101 12.81 7.45 53.64
C PRO A 101 11.56 7.23 54.51
N GLU A 102 11.31 6.00 54.92
CA GLU A 102 10.24 5.68 55.87
C GLU A 102 10.49 6.52 57.14
N ALA A 103 9.60 7.48 57.38
CA ALA A 103 9.62 8.39 58.52
C ALA A 103 8.86 7.81 59.71
#